data_AF-A0A922WL54-F1
#
_entry.id   AF-A0A922WL54-F1
#
_cell.length_a   1.000
_cell.length_b   1.000
_cell.length_c   1.000
_cell.angle_alpha   90.00
_cell.angle_beta   90.00
_cell.angle_gamma   90.00
#
_symmetry.space_group_name_H-M   'P 1'
#
loop_
_entity.id
_entity.type
_entity.pdbx_description
1 polymer ?
#
loop_
_entity_poly.entity_id
_entity_poly.type
_entity_poly.pdbx_seq_one_letter_code
_entity_poly.pdbx_strand_id
1 'polypeptide(L)' 'ESRLRAMRGNARNPNHHRMILALTTAFWDSYLRDDKEAKAWLQGTGPRSIMEPKDEWQLSLKK' A
#
# COMPACT_ATOMS: atom_id res chain seq x y z
N GLU A 1 -22.74 -27.02 -5.91
CA GLU A 1 -22.40 -25.91 -4.99
C GLU A 1 -20.99 -25.34 -5.21
N SER A 2 -19.97 -26.16 -5.46
CA SER A 2 -18.55 -25.75 -5.55
C SER A 2 -18.24 -24.74 -6.67
N ARG A 3 -18.97 -24.77 -7.80
CA ARG A 3 -18.80 -23.83 -8.92
C ARG A 3 -19.28 -22.40 -8.63
N LEU A 4 -20.26 -22.22 -7.73
CA LEU A 4 -20.82 -20.90 -7.42
C LEU A 4 -19.91 -20.06 -6.51
N ARG A 5 -19.10 -20.71 -5.67
CA ARG A 5 -18.07 -20.02 -4.86
C ARG A 5 -16.93 -19.44 -5.70
N ALA A 6 -16.58 -20.09 -6.82
CA ALA A 6 -15.55 -19.59 -7.73
C ALA A 6 -16.01 -18.38 -8.56
N MET A 7 -17.33 -18.22 -8.79
CA MET A 7 -17.91 -17.05 -9.49
C MET A 7 -18.15 -15.84 -8.58
N ARG A 8 -18.19 -16.05 -7.26
CA ARG A 8 -18.17 -14.95 -6.28
C ARG A 8 -16.71 -14.57 -6.05
N GLY A 9 -16.19 -13.73 -6.95
CA GLY A 9 -14.90 -13.03 -6.91
C GLY A 9 -13.84 -13.53 -5.91
N ASN A 10 -12.68 -13.94 -6.45
CA ASN A 10 -11.43 -14.22 -5.74
C ASN A 10 -11.40 -13.57 -4.35
N ALA A 11 -11.27 -14.39 -3.30
CA ALA A 11 -11.22 -13.91 -1.92
C ALA A 11 -10.33 -12.67 -1.82
N ARG A 12 -10.86 -11.57 -1.24
CA ARG A 12 -10.12 -10.31 -1.11
C ARG A 12 -8.77 -10.60 -0.47
N ASN A 13 -7.69 -10.12 -1.08
CA ASN A 13 -6.38 -10.22 -0.47
C ASN A 13 -6.42 -9.53 0.92
N PRO A 14 -6.14 -10.26 2.01
CA PRO A 14 -6.21 -9.70 3.36
C PRO A 14 -5.15 -8.60 3.59
N ASN A 15 -4.06 -8.57 2.82
CA ASN A 15 -3.01 -7.56 2.95
C ASN A 15 -3.44 -6.18 2.42
N HIS A 16 -4.42 -6.10 1.52
CA HIS A 16 -4.83 -4.83 0.90
C HIS A 16 -5.21 -3.76 1.92
N HIS A 17 -5.95 -4.12 2.96
CA HIS A 17 -6.38 -3.16 3.97
C HIS A 17 -5.20 -2.57 4.75
N ARG A 18 -4.25 -3.43 5.16
CA ARG A 18 -3.03 -3.01 5.86
C ARG A 18 -2.19 -2.07 5.00
N MET A 19 -2.02 -2.43 3.72
CA MET A 19 -1.31 -1.64 2.72
C MET A 19 -1.92 -0.24 2.55
N ILE A 20 -3.23 -0.17 2.28
CA ILE A 20 -3.94 1.10 2.07
C ILE A 20 -3.85 1.98 3.31
N LEU A 21 -4.06 1.41 4.50
CA LEU A 21 -4.01 2.15 5.75
C LEU A 21 -2.64 2.81 5.95
N ALA A 22 -1.56 2.02 5.89
CA ALA A 22 -0.21 2.54 6.12
C ALA A 22 0.20 3.60 5.08
N LEU A 23 -0.07 3.35 3.78
CA LEU A 23 0.28 4.28 2.71
C LEU A 23 -0.50 5.61 2.82
N THR A 24 -1.81 5.53 3.09
CA THR A 24 -2.64 6.73 3.18
C THR A 24 -2.32 7.55 4.43
N THR A 25 -2.07 6.90 5.57
CA THR A 25 -1.62 7.58 6.79
C THR A 25 -0.29 8.28 6.58
N ALA A 26 0.72 7.59 6.05
CA ALA A 26 2.04 8.20 5.81
C ALA A 26 1.96 9.37 4.82
N PHE A 27 1.09 9.29 3.81
CA PHE A 27 0.86 10.41 2.88
C PHE A 27 0.31 11.62 3.62
N TRP A 28 -0.75 11.45 4.41
CA TRP A 28 -1.34 12.57 5.15
C TRP A 28 -0.40 13.13 6.21
N ASP A 29 0.34 12.29 6.92
CA ASP A 29 1.34 12.76 7.89
C ASP A 29 2.43 13.59 7.20
N SER A 30 2.89 13.16 6.01
CA SER A 30 3.89 13.89 5.23
C SER A 30 3.42 15.28 4.80
N TYR A 31 2.15 15.45 4.40
CA TYR A 31 1.67 16.67 3.76
C TYR A 31 0.83 17.58 4.67
N LEU A 32 0.17 17.04 5.70
CA LEU A 32 -0.64 17.83 6.63
C LEU A 32 0.12 18.17 7.91
N ARG A 33 1.12 17.38 8.29
CA ARG A 33 1.89 17.56 9.52
C ARG A 33 3.37 17.90 9.29
N ASP A 34 3.80 17.98 8.04
CA ASP A 34 5.22 18.10 7.65
C ASP A 34 6.11 17.02 8.30
N ASP A 35 5.56 15.80 8.45
CA ASP A 35 6.30 14.68 9.02
C ASP A 35 7.38 14.19 8.04
N LYS A 36 8.63 14.50 8.36
CA LYS A 36 9.81 14.16 7.56
C LYS A 36 10.10 12.65 7.57
N GLU A 37 9.75 11.96 8.66
CA GLU A 37 9.96 10.52 8.76
C GLU A 37 8.94 9.78 7.89
N ALA A 38 7.68 10.21 7.91
CA ALA A 38 6.64 9.67 7.02
C ALA A 38 7.01 9.88 5.54
N LYS A 39 7.55 11.05 5.20
CA LYS A 39 7.98 11.36 3.84
C LYS A 39 9.17 10.51 3.41
N ALA A 40 10.18 10.37 4.28
CA ALA A 40 11.35 9.52 4.03
C ALA A 40 10.93 8.05 3.91
N TRP A 41 9.97 7.60 4.71
CA TRP A 41 9.41 6.25 4.63
C TRP A 41 8.79 6.00 3.25
N LEU A 42 7.87 6.87 2.79
CA LEU A 42 7.21 6.77 1.47
C LEU A 42 8.18 6.79 0.29
N GLN A 43 9.22 7.64 0.38
CA GLN A 43 10.20 7.82 -0.70
C GLN A 43 11.33 6.78 -0.66
N GLY A 44 11.50 6.08 0.46
CA GLY A 44 12.48 5.04 0.66
C GLY A 44 11.92 3.63 0.48
N THR A 45 12.43 2.69 1.29
CA THR A 45 12.06 1.27 1.25
C THR A 45 10.85 0.93 2.14
N GLY A 46 10.27 1.93 2.81
CA GLY A 46 9.18 1.77 3.77
C GLY A 46 7.97 1.03 3.20
N PRO A 47 7.33 1.53 2.12
CA PRO A 47 6.22 0.88 1.43
C PRO A 47 6.48 -0.58 1.07
N ARG A 48 7.73 -0.90 0.69
CA ARG A 48 8.08 -2.26 0.28
C ARG A 48 8.03 -3.26 1.44
N SER A 49 8.23 -2.82 2.68
CA SER A 49 8.21 -3.69 3.86
C SER A 49 6.84 -4.27 4.20
N ILE A 50 5.75 -3.71 3.64
CA ILE A 50 4.36 -4.15 3.89
C ILE A 50 3.66 -4.72 2.64
N MET A 51 4.35 -4.68 1.50
CA MET A 51 3.86 -5.17 0.21
C MET A 51 4.11 -6.67 0.05
N GLU A 52 3.31 -7.31 -0.79
CA GLU A 52 3.61 -8.67 -1.21
C GLU A 52 4.80 -8.71 -2.17
N PRO A 53 5.52 -9.84 -2.27
CA PRO A 53 6.69 -9.96 -3.14
C PRO A 53 6.44 -9.60 -4.62
N LYS A 54 5.20 -9.71 -5.10
CA LYS A 54 4.83 -9.42 -6.49
C LYS A 54 4.31 -8.00 -6.73
N ASP A 55 4.08 -7.22 -5.68
CA ASP A 55 3.62 -5.84 -5.83
C ASP A 55 4.75 -4.96 -6.36
N GLU A 56 4.41 -3.81 -6.94
CA GLU A 56 5.37 -2.79 -7.35
C GLU A 56 5.05 -1.46 -6.65
N TRP A 57 6.08 -0.80 -6.12
CA TRP A 57 5.98 0.57 -5.60
C TRP A 57 6.56 1.55 -6.60
N GLN A 58 5.80 2.57 -6.97
CA GLN A 58 6.18 3.54 -7.98
C GLN A 58 5.94 4.96 -7.45
N LEU A 59 6.92 5.83 -7.68
CA LEU A 59 6.83 7.25 -7.38
C LEU A 59 6.95 8.02 -8.70
N SER A 60 6.09 9.02 -8.92
CA SER A 60 6.17 9.90 -10.08
C SER A 60 7.24 11.00 -9.91
N LEU A 61 8.44 10.63 -9.43
CA LEU A 61 9.54 11.57 -9.35
C LEU A 61 9.94 11.94 -10.79
N LYS A 62 9.78 13.22 -11.15
CA LYS A 62 10.33 13.72 -12.41
C LYS A 62 11.86 13.49 -12.37
N LYS A 63 12.40 12.96 -13.46
CA LYS A 63 13.85 12.89 -13.70
C LYS A 63 14.45 14.29 -13.71
#